data_AF-A0A3P7MSY7-F1
#
_entry.id   AF-A0A3P7MSY7-F1
#
_cell.length_a   1.000
_cell.length_b   1.000
_cell.length_c   1.000
_cell.angle_alpha   90.00
_cell.angle_beta   90.00
_cell.angle_gamma   90.00
#
_symmetry.space_group_name_H-M   'P 1'
#
loop_
_entity.id
_entity.type
_entity.pdbx_description
1 polymer ?
#
loop_
_entity_poly.entity_id
_entity_poly.type
_entity_poly.pdbx_seq_one_letter_code
_entity_poly.pdbx_strand_id
1 'polypeptide(L)'
;DFTIYAKDGTIETVRYLIYLTIDRIHTEIDANPGIKSIVIEYRKESVQQMINYALKGSFDLMNASPNILDDFISCIRTFRPRGFWTLIHHITDGLRKKLNDV
;
A
#
# COMPACT_ATOMS: atom_id res chain seq x y z
N ASP A 1 -16.73 -4.66 4.01
CA ASP A 1 -17.82 -3.71 3.69
C ASP A 1 -17.25 -2.39 3.16
N PHE A 2 -16.24 -2.49 2.29
CA PHE A 2 -15.59 -1.31 1.71
C PHE A 2 -14.99 -1.67 0.37
N THR A 3 -15.27 -0.85 -0.63
CA THR A 3 -14.84 -1.10 -2.01
C THR A 3 -13.74 -0.12 -2.39
N ILE A 4 -12.61 -0.63 -2.87
CA ILE A 4 -11.54 0.18 -3.44
C ILE A 4 -11.56 -0.01 -4.95
N TYR A 5 -11.77 1.08 -5.69
CA TYR A 5 -11.64 1.12 -7.13
C TYR A 5 -10.19 1.46 -7.47
N ALA A 6 -9.42 0.47 -7.87
CA ALA A 6 -8.07 0.65 -8.41
C ALA A 6 -8.13 0.91 -9.91
N LYS A 7 -7.00 1.34 -10.49
CA LYS A 7 -6.90 1.74 -11.91
C LYS A 7 -7.41 0.69 -12.90
N ASP A 8 -7.15 -0.59 -12.62
CA ASP A 8 -7.43 -1.73 -13.50
C ASP A 8 -8.29 -2.81 -12.82
N GLY A 9 -8.99 -2.46 -11.73
CA GLY A 9 -9.97 -3.35 -11.12
C GLY A 9 -10.39 -2.97 -9.71
N THR A 10 -11.23 -3.82 -9.11
CA THR A 10 -11.83 -3.56 -7.81
C THR A 10 -11.26 -4.50 -6.74
N ILE A 11 -11.13 -3.99 -5.51
CA ILE A 11 -10.75 -4.75 -4.30
C ILE A 11 -11.85 -4.57 -3.25
N GLU A 12 -12.37 -5.69 -2.75
CA GLU A 12 -13.28 -5.71 -1.59
C GLU A 12 -12.47 -5.94 -0.32
N THR A 13 -12.72 -5.15 0.72
CA THR A 13 -11.99 -5.25 1.99
C THR A 13 -12.87 -4.89 3.19
N VAL A 14 -12.29 -5.00 4.39
CA VAL A 14 -12.92 -4.67 5.66
C VAL A 14 -12.56 -3.24 6.04
N ARG A 15 -13.56 -2.34 6.11
CA ARG A 15 -13.36 -0.91 6.37
C ARG A 15 -12.52 -0.64 7.61
N TYR A 16 -12.85 -1.34 8.70
CA TYR A 16 -12.20 -1.15 9.99
C TYR A 16 -10.71 -1.49 9.97
N LEU A 17 -10.32 -2.53 9.22
CA LEU A 17 -8.91 -2.94 9.15
C LEU A 17 -8.07 -1.90 8.40
N ILE A 18 -8.54 -1.44 7.24
CA ILE A 18 -7.84 -0.42 6.46
C ILE A 18 -7.83 0.95 7.17
N TYR A 19 -8.89 1.27 7.92
CA TYR A 19 -8.95 2.46 8.78
C TYR A 19 -7.84 2.44 9.83
N LEU A 20 -7.65 1.32 10.52
CA LEU A 20 -6.62 1.21 11.56
C LEU A 20 -5.20 1.20 11.01
N THR A 21 -5.01 0.70 9.78
CA THR A 21 -3.68 0.33 9.29
C THR A 21 -3.15 1.23 8.18
N ILE A 22 -3.95 2.14 7.62
CA ILE A 22 -3.54 2.99 6.49
C ILE A 22 -3.87 4.45 6.79
N ASP A 23 -2.83 5.27 7.04
CA ASP A 23 -2.99 6.65 7.53
C ASP A 23 -3.81 7.54 6.58
N ARG A 24 -3.63 7.39 5.26
CA ARG A 24 -4.42 8.17 4.31
C ARG A 24 -5.89 7.76 4.35
N ILE A 25 -6.20 6.47 4.42
CA ILE A 25 -7.58 5.97 4.47
C ILE A 25 -8.26 6.38 5.78
N HIS A 26 -7.53 6.33 6.90
CA HIS A 26 -7.99 6.90 8.17
C HIS A 26 -8.46 8.34 8.00
N THR A 27 -7.61 9.19 7.40
CA THR A 27 -7.92 10.61 7.16
C THR A 27 -9.18 10.79 6.30
N GLU A 28 -9.34 10.00 5.23
CA GLU A 28 -10.52 10.06 4.35
C GLU A 28 -11.81 9.63 5.07
N ILE A 29 -11.73 8.59 5.91
CA ILE A 29 -12.88 8.09 6.69
C ILE A 29 -13.28 9.08 7.78
N ASP A 30 -12.33 9.74 8.45
CA ASP A 30 -12.62 10.76 9.45
C ASP A 30 -13.30 11.99 8.82
N ALA A 31 -12.86 12.38 7.62
CA ALA A 31 -13.46 13.48 6.87
C ALA A 31 -14.89 13.16 6.38
N ASN A 32 -15.16 11.89 6.06
CA ASN A 32 -16.49 11.43 5.68
C ASN A 32 -16.81 10.04 6.27
N PRO A 33 -17.38 9.97 7.48
CA PRO A 33 -17.71 8.70 8.13
C PRO A 33 -18.72 7.85 7.35
N GLY A 34 -19.48 8.44 6.42
CA GLY A 34 -20.41 7.71 5.55
C GLY A 34 -19.78 7.03 4.34
N ILE A 35 -18.49 7.30 4.05
CA ILE A 35 -17.83 6.78 2.84
C ILE A 35 -17.79 5.24 2.85
N LYS A 36 -18.18 4.62 1.73
CA LYS A 36 -18.18 3.15 1.56
C LYS A 36 -17.20 2.68 0.49
N SER A 37 -16.61 3.61 -0.24
CA SER A 37 -15.67 3.32 -1.30
C SER A 37 -14.72 4.48 -1.56
N ILE A 38 -13.55 4.16 -2.11
CA ILE A 38 -12.55 5.14 -2.55
C ILE A 38 -11.98 4.75 -3.90
N VAL A 39 -11.49 5.74 -4.64
CA VAL A 39 -10.70 5.53 -5.85
C VAL A 39 -9.23 5.67 -5.50
N ILE A 40 -8.42 4.72 -5.96
CA ILE A 40 -6.97 4.72 -5.82
C ILE A 40 -6.36 4.56 -7.21
N GLU A 41 -5.71 5.62 -7.71
CA GLU A 41 -5.13 5.69 -9.07
C GLU A 41 -3.80 4.92 -9.23
N TYR A 42 -3.73 3.72 -8.64
CA TYR A 42 -2.62 2.76 -8.77
C TYR A 42 -3.17 1.43 -9.28
N ARG A 43 -2.30 0.56 -9.81
CA ARG A 43 -2.73 -0.78 -10.25
C ARG A 43 -3.26 -1.58 -9.08
N LYS A 44 -4.28 -2.40 -9.35
CA LYS A 44 -4.92 -3.29 -8.39
C LYS A 44 -3.90 -4.16 -7.67
N GLU A 45 -2.91 -4.69 -8.38
CA GLU A 45 -1.83 -5.47 -7.77
C GLU A 45 -1.06 -4.67 -6.72
N SER A 46 -0.60 -3.45 -7.05
CA SER A 46 0.08 -2.55 -6.12
C SER A 46 -0.77 -2.20 -4.91
N VAL A 47 -2.05 -1.88 -5.12
CA VAL A 47 -2.99 -1.57 -4.04
C VAL A 47 -3.22 -2.79 -3.15
N GLN A 48 -3.36 -3.98 -3.74
CA GLN A 48 -3.52 -5.23 -3.00
C GLN A 48 -2.29 -5.56 -2.16
N GLN A 49 -1.08 -5.34 -2.68
CA GLN A 49 0.16 -5.53 -1.92
C GLN A 49 0.33 -4.49 -0.82
N MET A 50 -0.11 -3.24 -1.04
CA MET A 50 -0.12 -2.21 -0.01
C MET A 50 -1.05 -2.59 1.15
N ILE A 51 -2.23 -3.13 0.85
CA ILE A 51 -3.16 -3.65 1.85
C ILE A 51 -2.58 -4.89 2.54
N ASN A 52 -1.98 -5.83 1.81
CA ASN A 52 -1.31 -6.99 2.40
C ASN A 52 -0.23 -6.57 3.39
N TYR A 53 0.59 -5.59 3.01
CA TYR A 53 1.62 -5.06 3.90
C TYR A 53 1.00 -4.41 5.14
N ALA A 54 -0.03 -3.58 4.97
CA ALA A 54 -0.72 -2.91 6.09
C ALA A 54 -1.32 -3.90 7.10
N LEU A 55 -1.83 -5.04 6.61
CA LEU A 55 -2.53 -6.02 7.44
C LEU A 55 -1.63 -7.13 7.99
N LYS A 56 -0.63 -7.57 7.22
CA LYS A 56 0.18 -8.76 7.50
C LYS A 56 1.66 -8.45 7.75
N GLY A 57 2.10 -7.21 7.49
CA GLY A 57 3.51 -6.83 7.53
C GLY A 57 4.35 -7.44 6.40
N SER A 58 3.72 -8.03 5.38
CA SER A 58 4.39 -8.67 4.25
C SER A 58 3.77 -8.30 2.91
N PHE A 59 4.59 -8.30 1.87
CA PHE A 59 4.21 -8.11 0.47
C PHE A 59 5.02 -9.10 -0.38
N ASP A 60 4.47 -9.52 -1.52
CA ASP A 60 5.16 -10.38 -2.47
C ASP A 60 5.28 -9.66 -3.82
N LEU A 61 6.47 -9.14 -4.07
CA LEU A 61 6.83 -8.42 -5.30
C LEU A 61 8.24 -8.80 -5.79
N MET A 62 8.82 -9.90 -5.29
CA MET A 62 10.21 -10.26 -5.62
C MET A 62 10.44 -10.53 -7.11
N ASN A 63 9.40 -10.97 -7.81
CA ASN A 63 9.43 -11.24 -9.26
C ASN A 63 8.63 -10.22 -10.07
N ALA A 64 8.19 -9.12 -9.46
CA ALA A 64 7.40 -8.11 -10.14
C ALA A 64 8.26 -7.31 -11.13
N SER A 65 7.66 -6.87 -12.24
CA SER A 65 8.34 -5.98 -13.18
C SER A 65 8.71 -4.64 -12.51
N PRO A 66 9.78 -3.95 -12.95
CA PRO A 66 10.18 -2.65 -12.39
C PRO A 66 9.02 -1.63 -12.33
N ASN A 67 8.19 -1.60 -13.38
CA ASN A 67 7.04 -0.70 -13.43
C ASN A 67 6.05 -0.98 -12.28
N ILE A 68 5.77 -2.25 -11.96
CA ILE A 68 4.87 -2.61 -10.85
C ILE A 68 5.49 -2.23 -9.52
N LEU A 69 6.81 -2.45 -9.37
CA LEU A 69 7.54 -2.05 -8.17
C LEU A 69 7.48 -0.54 -7.94
N ASP A 70 7.67 0.28 -8.98
CA ASP A 70 7.59 1.75 -8.91
C ASP A 70 6.17 2.22 -8.53
N ASP A 71 5.16 1.59 -9.10
CA ASP A 71 3.74 1.86 -8.81
C ASP A 71 3.39 1.49 -7.37
N PHE A 72 3.86 0.35 -6.88
CA PHE A 72 3.75 -0.06 -5.48
C PHE A 72 4.48 0.91 -4.54
N ILE A 73 5.73 1.28 -4.83
CA ILE A 73 6.50 2.22 -4.01
C ILE A 73 5.77 3.57 -3.93
N SER A 74 5.21 4.04 -5.04
CA SER A 74 4.41 5.27 -5.08
C SER A 74 3.13 5.13 -4.26
N CYS A 75 2.45 3.99 -4.38
CA CYS A 75 1.24 3.67 -3.61
C CYS A 75 1.51 3.69 -2.10
N ILE A 76 2.53 2.98 -1.61
CA ILE A 76 2.84 2.95 -0.17
C ILE A 76 3.27 4.32 0.38
N ARG A 77 3.95 5.14 -0.42
CA ARG A 77 4.36 6.50 -0.04
C ARG A 77 3.15 7.43 0.11
N THR A 78 2.18 7.32 -0.79
CA THR A 78 0.96 8.12 -0.75
C THR A 78 0.04 7.71 0.39
N PHE A 79 -0.14 6.40 0.60
CA PHE A 79 -1.11 5.89 1.56
C PHE A 79 -0.58 5.70 2.97
N ARG A 80 0.76 5.59 3.13
CA ARG A 80 1.47 5.45 4.41
C ARG A 80 0.82 4.41 5.33
N PRO A 81 0.87 3.12 4.98
CA PRO A 81 0.43 2.07 5.89
C PRO A 81 1.24 2.09 7.19
N ARG A 82 0.68 1.66 8.31
CA ARG A 82 1.39 1.58 9.59
C ARG A 82 2.70 0.81 9.43
N GLY A 83 3.76 1.29 10.09
CA GLY A 83 5.10 0.76 9.91
C GLY A 83 5.76 1.14 8.58
N PHE A 84 5.18 2.07 7.80
CA PHE A 84 5.75 2.60 6.55
C PHE A 84 7.21 3.03 6.72
N TRP A 85 7.52 3.78 7.78
CA TRP A 85 8.90 4.22 8.04
C TRP A 85 9.85 3.06 8.26
N THR A 86 9.43 2.02 8.99
CA THR A 86 10.23 0.81 9.19
C THR A 86 10.50 0.10 7.86
N LEU A 87 9.49 -0.01 6.98
CA LEU A 87 9.65 -0.58 5.65
C LEU A 87 10.61 0.21 4.77
N ILE A 88 10.45 1.54 4.71
CA ILE A 88 11.33 2.40 3.90
C ILE A 88 12.77 2.28 4.38
N HIS A 89 13.02 2.26 5.69
CA HIS A 89 14.36 2.01 6.21
C HIS A 89 14.89 0.64 5.78
N HIS A 90 14.10 -0.43 5.94
CA HIS A 90 14.52 -1.77 5.56
C HIS A 90 14.84 -1.92 4.06
N ILE A 91 14.01 -1.35 3.18
CA ILE A 91 14.25 -1.32 1.73
C ILE A 91 15.52 -0.53 1.43
N THR A 92 15.67 0.66 2.02
CA THR A 92 16.82 1.53 1.79
C THR A 92 18.12 0.86 2.21
N ASP A 93 18.14 0.21 3.37
CA ASP A 93 19.31 -0.51 3.88
C ASP A 93 19.64 -1.74 3.02
N GLY A 94 18.61 -2.50 2.60
CA GLY A 94 18.77 -3.62 1.69
C GLY A 94 19.35 -3.24 0.33
N LEU A 95 18.88 -2.12 -0.25
CA LEU A 95 19.39 -1.59 -1.51
C LEU A 95 20.84 -1.10 -1.37
N ARG A 96 21.16 -0.36 -0.30
CA ARG A 96 22.53 0.09 -0.02
C ARG A 96 23.50 -1.08 0.12
N LYS A 97 23.10 -2.14 0.84
CA LYS A 97 23.93 -3.33 0.98
C LYS A 97 24.23 -3.97 -0.38
N LYS A 98 23.21 -4.14 -1.23
CA LYS A 98 23.41 -4.65 -2.59
C LYS A 98 24.29 -3.77 -3.47
N LEU A 99 24.27 -2.46 -3.29
CA LEU A 99 25.13 -1.51 -4.01
C LEU A 99 26.59 -1.54 -3.54
N ASN A 100 26.82 -1.84 -2.26
CA ASN A 100 28.16 -1.91 -1.66
C ASN A 100 28.81 -3.29 -1.75
N ASP A 101 28.03 -4.35 -2.06
CA ASP A 101 28.51 -5.71 -2.30
C ASP A 101 28.90 -5.95 -3.79
N VAL A 102 28.95 -4.89 -4.61
CA VAL A 102 29.40 -4.87 -6.02
C VAL A 102 30.66 -4.02 -6.14
#